data_AF-A0A7V3MJR5-F1
#
_entry.id   AF-A0A7V3MJR5-F1
#
_cell.length_a   1.000
_cell.length_b   1.000
_cell.length_c   1.000
_cell.angle_alpha   90.00
_cell.angle_beta   90.00
_cell.angle_gamma   90.00
#
_symmetry.space_group_name_H-M   'P 1'
#
loop_
_entity.id
_entity.type
_entity.pdbx_description
1 polymer ?
#
loop_
_entity_poly.entity_id
_entity_poly.type
_entity_poly.pdbx_seq_one_letter_code
_entity_poly.pdbx_strand_id
1 'polypeptide(L)'
;MPAFLDQAGRQRPPALIGLEIDCDDCGRPVVRAEDMARVDVRIGAIHWLQELRKPEPDYDAAAEEMLGRLSKFLSSGIRILAHPLRLFRGCPDHMPPGLIPRLTDILREHGVAAEINFHNQETQPEFVRACIESGVKMAFGSDAHNLCEIGEFYPHLELMRRCGLTAADLKRALLPDFEGVRW
;
A
#
# COMPACT_ATOMS: atom_id res chain seq x y z
N MET A 1 -13.86 -13.72 -10.11
CA MET A 1 -13.96 -12.80 -11.26
C MET A 1 -13.45 -13.47 -12.54
N PRO A 2 -13.96 -14.67 -12.94
CA PRO A 2 -13.24 -15.46 -13.95
C PRO A 2 -13.18 -14.77 -15.32
N ALA A 3 -14.33 -14.24 -15.78
CA ALA A 3 -14.44 -13.56 -17.06
C ALA A 3 -13.60 -12.27 -17.17
N PHE A 4 -13.42 -11.52 -16.08
CA PHE A 4 -12.61 -10.30 -16.08
C PHE A 4 -11.12 -10.62 -16.23
N LEU A 5 -10.60 -11.55 -15.41
CA LEU A 5 -9.18 -11.92 -15.48
C LEU A 5 -8.85 -12.61 -16.81
N ASP A 6 -9.78 -13.40 -17.37
CA ASP A 6 -9.63 -13.98 -18.71
C ASP A 6 -9.57 -12.91 -19.80
N GLN A 7 -10.43 -11.89 -19.71
CA GLN A 7 -10.44 -10.78 -20.65
C GLN A 7 -9.18 -9.92 -20.53
N ALA A 8 -8.79 -9.55 -19.31
CA ALA A 8 -7.58 -8.78 -19.03
C ALA A 8 -6.32 -9.52 -19.55
N GLY A 9 -6.24 -10.83 -19.34
CA GLY A 9 -5.14 -11.66 -19.85
C GLY A 9 -5.00 -11.64 -21.37
N ARG A 10 -6.12 -11.53 -22.09
CA ARG A 10 -6.13 -11.48 -23.56
C ARG A 10 -5.84 -10.10 -24.14
N GLN A 11 -6.17 -9.04 -23.40
CA GLN A 11 -6.16 -7.66 -23.92
C GLN A 11 -5.03 -6.79 -23.37
N ARG A 12 -4.31 -7.26 -22.34
CA ARG A 12 -3.27 -6.44 -21.70
C ARG A 12 -2.10 -6.13 -22.65
N PRO A 13 -1.51 -4.92 -22.57
CA PRO A 13 -0.16 -4.68 -23.07
C PRO A 13 0.87 -5.54 -22.27
N PRO A 14 2.18 -5.44 -22.52
CA PRO A 14 3.22 -6.05 -21.69
C PRO A 14 3.24 -5.49 -20.26
N ALA A 15 2.23 -5.85 -19.47
CA ALA A 15 1.93 -5.35 -18.15
C ALA A 15 1.47 -6.50 -17.26
N LEU A 16 1.64 -6.32 -15.96
CA LEU A 16 1.16 -7.25 -14.95
C LEU A 16 -0.34 -7.07 -14.73
N ILE A 17 -1.03 -8.15 -14.41
CA ILE A 17 -2.40 -8.07 -13.90
C ILE A 17 -2.32 -8.07 -12.38
N GLY A 18 -2.85 -7.02 -11.78
CA GLY A 18 -2.92 -6.89 -10.33
C GLY A 18 -4.35 -6.79 -9.81
N LEU A 19 -4.51 -6.99 -8.50
CA LEU A 19 -5.69 -6.60 -7.75
C LEU A 19 -5.28 -5.75 -6.56
N GLU A 20 -6.03 -4.69 -6.32
CA GLU A 20 -6.14 -4.08 -5.01
C GLU A 20 -7.22 -4.82 -4.22
N ILE A 21 -6.82 -5.40 -3.10
CA ILE A 21 -7.60 -6.32 -2.29
C ILE A 21 -7.86 -5.64 -0.95
N ASP A 22 -9.13 -5.59 -0.54
CA ASP A 22 -9.52 -5.12 0.79
C ASP A 22 -9.45 -6.26 1.83
N CYS A 23 -9.56 -5.93 3.11
CA CYS A 23 -9.79 -6.89 4.17
C CYS A 23 -11.08 -6.62 4.95
N ASP A 24 -11.68 -7.68 5.46
CA ASP A 24 -12.82 -7.54 6.38
C ASP A 24 -12.38 -7.09 7.79
N ASP A 25 -13.35 -6.96 8.69
CA ASP A 25 -13.12 -6.53 10.07
C ASP A 25 -12.23 -7.48 10.89
N CYS A 26 -11.99 -8.70 10.40
CA CYS A 26 -11.09 -9.67 11.02
C CYS A 26 -9.70 -9.69 10.37
N GLY A 27 -9.43 -8.84 9.38
CA GLY A 27 -8.19 -8.84 8.61
C GLY A 27 -8.10 -9.98 7.58
N ARG A 28 -9.23 -10.57 7.17
CA ARG A 28 -9.26 -11.61 6.12
C ARG A 28 -9.40 -10.95 4.74
N PRO A 29 -8.66 -11.42 3.73
CA PRO A 29 -8.73 -10.86 2.39
C PRO A 29 -10.14 -11.02 1.77
N VAL A 30 -10.69 -9.93 1.22
CA VAL A 30 -11.99 -9.91 0.52
C VAL A 30 -11.78 -10.22 -0.96
N VAL A 31 -11.25 -11.41 -1.24
CA VAL A 31 -11.06 -11.94 -2.59
C VAL A 31 -11.12 -13.47 -2.54
N ARG A 32 -11.59 -14.10 -3.61
CA ARG A 32 -11.55 -15.57 -3.70
C ARG A 32 -10.11 -16.03 -3.89
N ALA A 33 -9.71 -17.09 -3.19
CA ALA A 33 -8.37 -17.66 -3.32
C ALA A 33 -8.02 -18.01 -4.79
N GLU A 34 -9.00 -18.50 -5.56
CA GLU A 34 -8.86 -18.81 -6.98
C GLU A 34 -8.54 -17.58 -7.85
N ASP A 35 -9.06 -16.40 -7.52
CA ASP A 35 -8.78 -15.16 -8.26
C ASP A 35 -7.43 -14.58 -7.82
N MET A 36 -7.13 -14.61 -6.52
CA MET A 36 -5.86 -14.14 -5.95
C MET A 36 -4.65 -14.95 -6.46
N ALA A 37 -4.84 -16.24 -6.73
CA ALA A 37 -3.82 -17.12 -7.31
C ALA A 37 -3.50 -16.81 -8.78
N ARG A 38 -4.37 -16.07 -9.48
CA ARG A 38 -4.27 -15.83 -10.93
C ARG A 38 -3.63 -14.49 -11.30
N VAL A 39 -3.40 -13.61 -10.33
CA VAL A 39 -2.85 -12.27 -10.57
C VAL A 39 -1.36 -12.23 -10.25
N ASP A 40 -0.63 -11.45 -11.03
CA ASP A 40 0.82 -11.28 -10.91
C ASP A 40 1.18 -10.43 -9.68
N VAL A 41 0.34 -9.43 -9.35
CA VAL A 41 0.57 -8.48 -8.26
C VAL A 41 -0.64 -8.42 -7.33
N ARG A 42 -0.37 -8.48 -6.02
CA ARG A 42 -1.39 -8.42 -4.96
C ARG A 42 -1.12 -7.20 -4.11
N ILE A 43 -1.95 -6.19 -4.27
CA ILE A 43 -1.90 -4.95 -3.51
C ILE A 43 -2.98 -5.06 -2.44
N GLY A 44 -2.64 -4.83 -1.18
CA GLY A 44 -3.58 -4.81 -0.07
C GLY A 44 -3.95 -3.38 0.28
N ALA A 45 -5.19 -3.16 0.71
CA ALA A 45 -5.65 -1.88 1.21
C ALA A 45 -6.61 -2.10 2.40
N ILE A 46 -6.71 -1.09 3.25
CA ILE A 46 -7.85 -0.94 4.17
C ILE A 46 -8.59 0.32 3.73
N HIS A 47 -9.84 0.17 3.32
CA HIS A 47 -10.62 1.30 2.83
C HIS A 47 -11.44 1.99 3.93
N TRP A 48 -11.74 1.28 5.01
CA TRP A 48 -12.58 1.79 6.10
C TRP A 48 -12.18 1.19 7.44
N LEU A 49 -12.35 1.98 8.50
CA LEU A 49 -12.27 1.55 9.89
C LEU A 49 -13.61 1.89 10.54
N GLN A 50 -14.14 0.97 11.35
CA GLN A 50 -15.40 1.18 12.04
C GLN A 50 -15.30 2.36 13.01
N GLU A 51 -14.14 2.51 13.66
CA GLU A 51 -13.89 3.61 14.58
C GLU A 51 -14.00 4.99 13.90
N LEU A 52 -13.45 5.14 12.69
CA LEU A 52 -13.52 6.39 11.93
C LEU A 52 -14.91 6.70 11.37
N ARG A 53 -15.86 5.76 11.44
CA ARG A 53 -17.24 5.95 10.98
C ARG A 53 -18.20 6.40 12.08
N LYS A 54 -17.73 6.45 13.33
CA LYS A 54 -18.54 6.94 14.45
C LYS A 54 -18.78 8.45 14.33
N PRO A 55 -19.87 8.98 14.93
CA PRO A 55 -20.08 10.43 15.01
C PRO A 55 -18.93 11.16 15.70
N GLU A 56 -18.31 10.53 16.69
CA GLU A 56 -17.13 10.99 17.41
C GLU A 56 -16.03 9.91 17.31
N PRO A 57 -15.13 10.02 16.32
CA PRO A 57 -14.04 9.04 16.14
C PRO A 57 -13.00 9.10 17.26
N ASP A 58 -12.58 7.92 17.75
CA ASP A 58 -11.38 7.77 18.57
C ASP A 58 -10.19 7.35 17.66
N TYR A 59 -9.24 8.26 17.47
CA TYR A 59 -8.12 8.02 16.57
C TYR A 59 -7.11 6.99 17.09
N ASP A 60 -6.97 6.86 18.41
CA ASP A 60 -6.12 5.84 19.03
C ASP A 60 -6.74 4.45 18.81
N ALA A 61 -8.04 4.32 19.07
CA ALA A 61 -8.77 3.07 18.78
C ALA A 61 -8.76 2.74 17.28
N ALA A 62 -8.82 3.73 16.38
CA ALA A 62 -8.76 3.53 14.94
C ALA A 62 -7.37 3.01 14.51
N ALA A 63 -6.30 3.53 15.12
CA ALA A 63 -4.95 3.02 14.88
C ALA A 63 -4.80 1.58 15.38
N GLU A 64 -5.31 1.24 16.55
CA GLU A 64 -5.31 -0.16 17.04
C GLU A 64 -6.11 -1.09 16.11
N GLU A 65 -7.27 -0.64 15.65
CA GLU A 65 -8.11 -1.37 14.70
C GLU A 65 -7.35 -1.65 13.40
N MET A 66 -6.72 -0.62 12.82
CA MET A 66 -5.92 -0.73 11.60
C MET A 66 -4.75 -1.70 11.79
N LEU A 67 -3.94 -1.50 12.83
CA LEU A 67 -2.75 -2.32 13.11
C LEU A 67 -3.15 -3.78 13.39
N GLY A 68 -4.24 -3.99 14.13
CA GLY A 68 -4.80 -5.31 14.40
C GLY A 68 -5.24 -6.05 13.14
N ARG A 69 -5.93 -5.36 12.21
CA ARG A 69 -6.30 -5.93 10.90
C ARG A 69 -5.07 -6.25 10.05
N LEU A 70 -4.13 -5.31 9.93
CA LEU A 70 -2.93 -5.47 9.12
C LEU A 70 -2.05 -6.63 9.59
N SER A 71 -1.91 -6.84 10.90
CA SER A 71 -1.14 -7.96 11.46
C SER A 71 -1.59 -9.34 10.94
N LYS A 72 -2.87 -9.49 10.59
CA LYS A 72 -3.42 -10.72 10.00
C LYS A 72 -3.43 -10.64 8.48
N PHE A 73 -3.82 -9.49 7.94
CA PHE A 73 -4.06 -9.32 6.52
C PHE A 73 -2.78 -9.44 5.69
N LEU A 74 -1.66 -8.91 6.19
CA LEU A 74 -0.39 -8.95 5.47
C LEU A 74 0.18 -10.37 5.35
N SER A 75 -0.25 -11.31 6.19
CA SER A 75 0.06 -12.74 6.07
C SER A 75 -0.66 -13.45 4.90
N SER A 76 -1.60 -12.78 4.22
CA SER A 76 -2.38 -13.39 3.11
C SER A 76 -1.63 -13.50 1.79
N GLY A 77 -0.37 -13.05 1.72
CA GLY A 77 0.43 -13.06 0.48
C GLY A 77 0.30 -11.80 -0.37
N ILE A 78 -0.12 -10.69 0.25
CA ILE A 78 0.00 -9.33 -0.30
C ILE A 78 1.47 -8.95 -0.41
N ARG A 79 1.80 -8.13 -1.41
CA ARG A 79 3.18 -7.66 -1.66
C ARG A 79 3.35 -6.17 -1.41
N ILE A 80 2.30 -5.38 -1.59
CA ILE A 80 2.30 -3.93 -1.46
C ILE A 80 1.09 -3.53 -0.63
N LEU A 81 1.26 -2.69 0.39
CA LEU A 81 0.15 -2.03 1.09
C LEU A 81 -0.10 -0.67 0.43
N ALA A 82 -1.24 -0.53 -0.26
CA ALA A 82 -1.67 0.70 -0.91
C ALA A 82 -1.95 1.80 0.12
N HIS A 83 -1.54 3.02 -0.24
CA HIS A 83 -1.82 4.28 0.46
C HIS A 83 -2.00 4.15 1.98
N PRO A 84 -0.97 3.68 2.74
CA PRO A 84 -1.17 3.12 4.08
C PRO A 84 -1.83 4.06 5.10
N LEU A 85 -1.52 5.36 5.02
CA LEU A 85 -2.02 6.36 5.98
C LEU A 85 -3.24 7.15 5.49
N ARG A 86 -3.88 6.72 4.39
CA ARG A 86 -4.99 7.45 3.75
C ARG A 86 -6.15 7.75 4.67
N LEU A 87 -6.44 6.81 5.57
CA LEU A 87 -7.57 6.90 6.48
C LEU A 87 -7.43 8.06 7.47
N PHE A 88 -6.21 8.56 7.69
CA PHE A 88 -5.90 9.67 8.59
C PHE A 88 -5.68 11.02 7.88
N ARG A 89 -5.77 11.07 6.54
CA ARG A 89 -5.41 12.26 5.74
C ARG A 89 -6.20 13.53 6.10
N GLY A 90 -7.45 13.39 6.55
CA GLY A 90 -8.34 14.51 6.85
C GLY A 90 -8.09 15.13 8.22
N CYS A 91 -7.32 14.45 9.08
CA CYS A 91 -7.05 14.84 10.46
C CYS A 91 -5.63 14.42 10.86
N PRO A 92 -4.58 14.90 10.16
CA PRO A 92 -3.19 14.50 10.44
C PRO A 92 -2.75 14.84 11.87
N ASP A 93 -3.27 15.94 12.43
CA ASP A 93 -3.00 16.35 13.83
C ASP A 93 -3.54 15.35 14.86
N HIS A 94 -4.48 14.48 14.46
CA HIS A 94 -5.06 13.44 15.30
C HIS A 94 -4.42 12.06 15.06
N MET A 95 -3.42 11.96 14.17
CA MET A 95 -2.74 10.70 13.93
C MET A 95 -1.95 10.27 15.18
N PRO A 96 -2.19 9.08 15.74
CA PRO A 96 -1.50 8.65 16.94
C PRO A 96 0.03 8.59 16.74
N PRO A 97 0.85 9.14 17.66
CA PRO A 97 2.31 9.20 17.50
C PRO A 97 2.98 7.83 17.29
N GLY A 98 2.38 6.76 17.81
CA GLY A 98 2.90 5.39 17.69
C GLY A 98 2.50 4.65 16.41
N LEU A 99 1.63 5.22 15.56
CA LEU A 99 1.10 4.54 14.38
C LEU A 99 2.20 4.22 13.36
N ILE A 100 3.01 5.21 12.95
CA ILE A 100 4.05 5.04 11.93
C ILE A 100 5.10 4.00 12.33
N PRO A 101 5.70 4.04 13.54
CA PRO A 101 6.67 3.03 13.95
C PRO A 101 6.09 1.62 13.92
N ARG A 102 4.89 1.43 14.49
CA ARG A 102 4.24 0.11 14.56
C ARG A 102 3.82 -0.40 13.18
N LEU A 103 3.30 0.47 12.33
CA LEU A 103 2.95 0.12 10.95
C LEU A 103 4.19 -0.35 10.18
N THR A 104 5.30 0.39 10.32
CA THR A 104 6.57 0.04 9.69
C THR A 104 7.12 -1.30 10.21
N ASP A 105 7.00 -1.57 11.51
CA ASP A 105 7.39 -2.86 12.09
C ASP A 105 6.58 -4.03 11.51
N ILE A 106 5.25 -3.89 11.38
CA ILE A 106 4.38 -4.92 10.78
C ILE A 106 4.75 -5.15 9.31
N LEU A 107 4.97 -4.07 8.54
CA LEU A 107 5.39 -4.17 7.14
C LEU A 107 6.72 -4.91 7.00
N ARG A 108 7.70 -4.57 7.84
CA ARG A 108 9.01 -5.24 7.89
C ARG A 108 8.87 -6.72 8.23
N GLU A 109 8.10 -7.05 9.27
CA GLU A 109 7.88 -8.42 9.73
C GLU A 109 7.31 -9.30 8.62
N HIS A 110 6.38 -8.76 7.82
CA HIS A 110 5.72 -9.50 6.75
C HIS A 110 6.43 -9.39 5.40
N GLY A 111 7.51 -8.61 5.29
CA GLY A 111 8.21 -8.36 4.02
C GLY A 111 7.32 -7.69 2.96
N VAL A 112 6.37 -6.85 3.39
CA VAL A 112 5.43 -6.14 2.52
C VAL A 112 5.95 -4.73 2.24
N ALA A 113 5.91 -4.31 0.99
CA ALA A 113 6.29 -2.96 0.60
C ALA A 113 5.19 -1.93 0.93
N ALA A 114 5.58 -0.70 1.24
CA ALA A 114 4.66 0.40 1.40
C ALA A 114 4.45 1.12 0.05
N GLU A 115 3.20 1.42 -0.30
CA GLU A 115 2.95 2.30 -1.45
C GLU A 115 3.20 3.77 -1.08
N ILE A 116 3.84 4.48 -2.01
CA ILE A 116 3.94 5.93 -2.06
C ILE A 116 2.94 6.40 -3.10
N ASN A 117 1.97 7.18 -2.65
CA ASN A 117 0.79 7.53 -3.43
C ASN A 117 0.49 9.03 -3.28
N PHE A 118 0.08 9.65 -4.38
CA PHE A 118 -0.22 11.08 -4.51
C PHE A 118 -1.60 11.40 -5.11
N HIS A 119 -2.50 10.43 -5.24
CA HIS A 119 -3.80 10.66 -5.89
C HIS A 119 -4.75 11.49 -5.02
N ASN A 120 -5.03 11.03 -3.80
CA ASN A 120 -5.97 11.68 -2.88
C ASN A 120 -5.33 12.07 -1.53
N GLN A 121 -4.00 12.04 -1.43
CA GLN A 121 -3.23 12.37 -0.23
C GLN A 121 -1.79 12.71 -0.59
N GLU A 122 -1.08 13.41 0.29
CA GLU A 122 0.39 13.44 0.27
C GLU A 122 0.91 12.37 1.24
N THR A 123 1.78 11.49 0.76
CA THR A 123 2.46 10.53 1.62
C THR A 123 3.38 11.28 2.58
N GLN A 124 3.24 11.05 3.89
CA GLN A 124 3.98 11.79 4.91
C GLN A 124 5.49 11.47 4.85
N PRO A 125 6.39 12.48 4.81
CA PRO A 125 7.84 12.26 4.81
C PRO A 125 8.33 11.43 6.01
N GLU A 126 7.70 11.56 7.17
CA GLU A 126 8.01 10.82 8.39
C GLU A 126 7.83 9.31 8.18
N PHE A 127 6.77 8.91 7.48
CA PHE A 127 6.51 7.51 7.14
C PHE A 127 7.55 6.96 6.14
N VAL A 128 7.92 7.76 5.14
CA VAL A 128 8.97 7.38 4.16
C VAL A 128 10.32 7.18 4.86
N ARG A 129 10.70 8.09 5.76
CA ARG A 129 11.93 7.96 6.55
C ARG A 129 11.92 6.73 7.42
N ALA A 130 10.81 6.47 8.12
CA ALA A 130 10.66 5.26 8.93
C ALA A 130 10.82 3.97 8.09
N CYS A 131 10.24 3.94 6.89
CA CYS A 131 10.41 2.82 5.96
C CYS A 131 11.88 2.63 5.56
N ILE A 132 12.59 3.71 5.21
CA ILE A 132 14.01 3.69 4.85
C ILE A 132 14.85 3.14 6.02
N GLU A 133 14.66 3.68 7.22
CA GLU A 133 15.40 3.30 8.44
C GLU A 133 15.15 1.84 8.81
N SER A 134 13.94 1.34 8.60
CA SER A 134 13.53 -0.03 8.93
C SER A 134 13.78 -1.04 7.80
N GLY A 135 14.29 -0.60 6.65
CA GLY A 135 14.53 -1.45 5.48
C GLY A 135 13.26 -1.92 4.76
N VAL A 136 12.11 -1.29 5.02
CA VAL A 136 10.85 -1.56 4.30
C VAL A 136 10.96 -1.02 2.88
N LYS A 137 10.69 -1.88 1.91
CA LYS A 137 10.67 -1.51 0.48
C LYS A 137 9.48 -0.62 0.17
N MET A 138 9.59 0.19 -0.87
CA MET A 138 8.51 1.05 -1.32
C MET A 138 8.11 0.77 -2.77
N ALA A 139 6.85 1.01 -3.11
CA ALA A 139 6.34 0.94 -4.47
C ALA A 139 5.70 2.28 -4.84
N PHE A 140 5.89 2.74 -6.08
CA PHE A 140 5.19 3.92 -6.57
C PHE A 140 3.83 3.51 -7.13
N GLY A 141 2.77 4.14 -6.62
CA GLY A 141 1.42 4.03 -7.14
C GLY A 141 0.89 5.41 -7.51
N SER A 142 0.35 5.54 -8.71
CA SER A 142 -0.36 6.77 -9.12
C SER A 142 -1.83 6.74 -8.73
N ASP A 143 -2.41 5.55 -8.48
CA ASP A 143 -3.84 5.35 -8.22
C ASP A 143 -4.73 6.07 -9.25
N ALA A 144 -4.26 6.01 -10.50
CA ALA A 144 -4.85 6.70 -11.63
C ALA A 144 -6.17 6.05 -12.03
N HIS A 145 -7.21 6.88 -12.14
CA HIS A 145 -8.52 6.49 -12.67
C HIS A 145 -8.74 7.06 -14.09
N ASN A 146 -7.81 7.90 -14.56
CA ASN A 146 -7.76 8.43 -15.92
C ASN A 146 -6.39 8.19 -16.58
N LEU A 147 -6.37 7.96 -17.90
CA LEU A 147 -5.11 7.70 -18.63
C LEU A 147 -4.09 8.84 -18.51
N CYS A 148 -4.54 10.09 -18.37
CA CYS A 148 -3.67 11.26 -18.23
C CYS A 148 -2.94 11.33 -16.87
N GLU A 149 -3.36 10.54 -15.88
CA GLU A 149 -2.74 10.46 -14.56
C GLU A 149 -1.66 9.36 -14.50
N ILE A 150 -1.58 8.51 -15.53
CA ILE A 150 -0.61 7.42 -15.58
C ILE A 150 0.79 7.98 -15.86
N GLY A 151 1.75 7.60 -15.01
CA GLY A 151 3.17 7.90 -15.22
C GLY A 151 3.66 9.19 -14.60
N GLU A 152 2.79 9.97 -13.95
CA GLU A 152 3.22 11.17 -13.23
C GLU A 152 3.79 10.81 -11.85
N PHE A 153 5.12 10.63 -11.80
CA PHE A 153 5.86 10.23 -10.61
C PHE A 153 6.84 11.29 -10.11
N TYR A 154 6.80 12.52 -10.63
CA TYR A 154 7.66 13.60 -10.12
C TYR A 154 7.45 13.85 -8.61
N PRO A 155 6.21 13.90 -8.07
CA PRO A 155 6.00 14.10 -6.63
C PRO A 155 6.64 12.99 -5.79
N HIS A 156 6.58 11.74 -6.25
CA HIS A 156 7.19 10.60 -5.59
C HIS A 156 8.71 10.74 -5.52
N LEU A 157 9.36 11.09 -6.64
CA LEU A 157 10.80 11.30 -6.70
C LEU A 157 11.25 12.46 -5.82
N GLU A 158 10.50 13.57 -5.81
CA GLU A 158 10.81 14.73 -4.98
C GLU A 158 10.65 14.42 -3.48
N LEU A 159 9.63 13.65 -3.10
CA LEU A 159 9.47 13.17 -1.72
C LEU A 159 10.65 12.28 -1.29
N MET A 160 11.09 11.36 -2.15
CA MET A 160 12.26 10.52 -1.88
C MET A 160 13.52 11.37 -1.66
N ARG A 161 13.71 12.40 -2.49
CA ARG A 161 14.83 13.34 -2.37
C ARG A 161 14.77 14.13 -1.05
N ARG A 162 13.59 14.61 -0.65
CA ARG A 162 13.35 15.28 0.66
C ARG A 162 13.60 14.35 1.85
N CYS A 163 13.50 13.05 1.66
CA CYS A 163 13.83 12.02 2.65
C CYS A 163 15.31 11.58 2.60
N GLY A 164 16.14 12.24 1.79
CA GLY A 164 17.58 12.01 1.74
C GLY A 164 18.03 10.92 0.79
N LEU A 165 17.14 10.38 -0.06
CA LEU A 165 17.52 9.40 -1.08
C LEU A 165 18.07 10.09 -2.32
N THR A 166 19.14 9.51 -2.88
CA THR A 166 19.64 9.85 -4.21
C THR A 166 19.06 8.92 -5.26
N ALA A 167 19.26 9.24 -6.55
CA ALA A 167 18.87 8.34 -7.65
C ALA A 167 19.53 6.94 -7.52
N ALA A 168 20.76 6.86 -7.00
CA ALA A 168 21.46 5.60 -6.78
C ALA A 168 20.82 4.75 -5.65
N ASP A 169 20.20 5.39 -4.66
CA ASP A 169 19.54 4.70 -3.56
C ASP A 169 18.20 4.08 -3.97
N LEU A 170 17.54 4.60 -5.02
CA LEU A 170 16.22 4.16 -5.44
C LEU A 170 16.17 2.66 -5.73
N LYS A 171 17.22 2.08 -6.35
CA LYS A 171 17.30 0.64 -6.60
C LYS A 171 17.24 -0.20 -5.32
N ARG A 172 17.74 0.33 -4.20
CA ARG A 172 17.72 -0.32 -2.89
C ARG A 172 16.42 -0.03 -2.14
N ALA A 173 15.84 1.15 -2.30
CA ALA A 173 14.65 1.57 -1.56
C ALA A 173 13.35 1.03 -2.17
N LEU A 174 13.30 0.93 -3.50
CA LEU A 174 12.12 0.48 -4.23
C LEU A 174 12.05 -1.05 -4.31
N LEU A 175 10.82 -1.57 -4.38
CA LEU A 175 10.56 -2.96 -4.71
C LEU A 175 11.16 -3.24 -6.11
N PRO A 176 11.94 -4.32 -6.28
CA PRO A 176 12.60 -4.59 -7.56
C PRO A 176 11.58 -4.91 -8.67
N ASP A 177 12.03 -4.78 -9.91
CA ASP A 177 11.25 -5.16 -11.08
C ASP A 177 10.76 -6.60 -10.96
N PHE A 178 9.54 -6.84 -11.43
CA PHE A 178 8.92 -8.17 -11.46
C PHE A 178 9.49 -9.08 -12.58
N GLU A 179 10.57 -8.66 -13.24
CA GLU A 179 11.20 -9.43 -14.32
C GLU A 179 11.80 -10.74 -13.80
N GLY A 180 11.45 -11.84 -14.46
CA GLY A 180 12.03 -13.16 -14.20
C GLY A 180 11.55 -13.84 -12.92
N VAL A 181 10.65 -13.22 -12.15
CA VAL A 181 10.13 -13.82 -10.93
C VAL A 181 8.91 -14.68 -11.23
N ARG A 182 9.11 -15.98 -11.39
CA ARG A 182 8.03 -16.97 -11.33
C ARG A 182 7.70 -17.20 -9.85
N TRP A 183 6.49 -16.84 -9.45
CA TRP A 183 5.92 -17.13 -8.13
C TRP A 183 4.92 -18.28 -8.23
#